data_AF-D1PUU0-F1
#
_entry.id   AF-D1PUU0-F1
#
_cell.length_a   1.000
_cell.length_b   1.000
_cell.length_c   1.000
_cell.angle_alpha   90.00
_cell.angle_beta   90.00
_cell.angle_gamma   90.00
#
_symmetry.space_group_name_H-M   'P 1'
#
loop_
_entity.id
_entity.type
_entity.pdbx_description
1 polymer ?
#
loop_
_entity_poly.entity_id
_entity_poly.type
_entity_poly.pdbx_seq_one_letter_code
_entity_poly.pdbx_strand_id
1 'polypeptide(L)'
;MKRKLLFILVLILCLSAIAKDKHISNIESSKNWVYLYDERGNKIKILSKSDIGQVVGWSAYFFISKKGSWYYFFDVMGKKYKTMSANDVGSIIAVAGETFTSRNGNWIYTWDKNGKKLKTRSAL
;
A
#
# COMPACT_ATOMS: atom_id res chain seq x y z
N MET A 1 10.21 -10.95 -42.56
CA MET A 1 9.23 -10.78 -41.45
C MET A 1 9.75 -11.17 -40.07
N LYS A 2 10.35 -12.35 -39.88
CA LYS A 2 10.75 -12.87 -38.54
C LYS A 2 11.75 -11.98 -37.76
N ARG A 3 12.72 -11.33 -38.42
CA ARG A 3 13.67 -10.39 -37.78
C ARG A 3 13.01 -9.11 -37.26
N LYS A 4 12.02 -8.55 -37.97
CA LYS A 4 11.26 -7.38 -37.53
C LYS A 4 10.37 -7.71 -36.32
N LEU A 5 9.77 -8.90 -36.31
CA LEU A 5 8.96 -9.39 -35.19
C LEU A 5 9.80 -9.61 -33.92
N LEU A 6 11.00 -10.19 -34.07
CA LEU A 6 11.95 -10.38 -32.97
C LEU A 6 12.42 -9.03 -32.39
N PHE A 7 12.70 -8.04 -33.25
CA PHE A 7 13.05 -6.69 -32.82
C PHE A 7 11.94 -6.01 -32.02
N ILE A 8 10.68 -6.13 -32.46
CA ILE A 8 9.52 -5.57 -31.75
C ILE A 8 9.34 -6.25 -30.39
N LEU A 9 9.49 -7.58 -30.33
CA LEU A 9 9.39 -8.33 -29.07
C LEU A 9 10.47 -7.91 -28.07
N VAL A 10 11.72 -7.75 -28.53
CA VAL A 10 12.84 -7.26 -27.71
C VAL A 10 12.60 -5.82 -27.25
N LEU A 11 12.06 -4.96 -28.10
CA LEU A 11 11.74 -3.57 -27.74
C LEU A 11 10.68 -3.50 -26.63
N ILE A 12 9.63 -4.33 -26.73
CA ILE A 12 8.56 -4.42 -25.73
C ILE A 12 9.09 -4.93 -24.39
N LEU A 13 9.99 -5.92 -24.40
CA LEU A 13 10.66 -6.44 -23.19
C LEU A 13 11.61 -5.41 -22.56
N CYS A 14 12.31 -4.60 -23.36
CA CYS A 14 13.14 -3.51 -22.84
C CYS A 14 12.30 -2.37 -22.24
N LEU A 15 11.15 -2.05 -22.84
CA LEU A 15 10.23 -1.05 -22.31
C LEU A 15 9.61 -1.47 -20.97
N SER A 16 9.26 -2.75 -20.78
CA SER A 16 8.75 -3.25 -19.51
C SER A 16 9.81 -3.29 -18.40
N ALA A 17 11.10 -3.51 -18.75
CA ALA A 17 12.21 -3.46 -17.81
C ALA A 17 12.51 -2.05 -17.26
N ILE A 18 11.97 -0.99 -17.89
CA ILE A 18 12.13 0.41 -17.45
C ILE A 18 10.97 0.86 -16.55
N ALA A 19 9.98 0.00 -16.28
CA ALA A 19 8.98 0.29 -15.26
C ALA A 19 9.67 0.39 -13.88
N LYS A 20 10.07 1.61 -13.51
CA LYS A 20 10.67 1.89 -12.21
C LYS A 20 9.70 1.45 -11.13
N ASP A 21 10.19 0.56 -10.28
CA ASP A 21 9.51 0.21 -9.04
C ASP A 21 9.41 1.49 -8.21
N LYS A 22 8.19 2.02 -8.07
CA LYS A 22 7.96 3.24 -7.31
C LYS A 22 7.79 2.86 -5.86
N HIS A 23 8.51 3.53 -4.97
CA HIS A 23 8.35 3.37 -3.54
C HIS A 23 7.73 4.62 -2.92
N ILE A 24 6.91 4.42 -1.90
CA ILE A 24 6.42 5.53 -1.08
C ILE A 24 7.53 5.91 -0.09
N SER A 25 8.03 7.13 -0.19
CA SER A 25 8.98 7.67 0.80
C SER A 25 8.27 8.52 1.85
N ASN A 26 7.14 9.13 1.49
CA ASN A 26 6.36 10.00 2.35
C ASN A 26 4.90 10.03 1.91
N ILE A 27 4.02 10.23 2.89
CA ILE A 27 2.59 10.53 2.67
C ILE A 27 2.23 11.77 3.47
N GLU A 28 1.73 12.79 2.76
CA GLU A 28 1.18 13.99 3.38
C GLU A 28 -0.33 13.98 3.29
N SER A 29 -1.00 14.55 4.30
CA SER A 29 -2.46 14.64 4.34
C SER A 29 -2.89 16.06 4.66
N SER A 30 -3.80 16.60 3.85
CA SER A 30 -4.54 17.82 4.13
C SER A 30 -5.96 17.49 4.61
N LYS A 31 -6.82 18.51 4.67
CA LYS A 31 -8.25 18.35 4.96
C LYS A 31 -8.94 17.43 3.94
N ASN A 32 -8.65 17.63 2.65
CA ASN A 32 -9.39 17.00 1.56
C ASN A 32 -8.55 16.00 0.74
N TRP A 33 -7.23 16.04 0.85
CA TRP A 33 -6.34 15.32 -0.06
C TRP A 33 -5.25 14.54 0.67
N VAL A 34 -4.83 13.45 0.05
CA VAL A 34 -3.66 12.66 0.44
C VAL A 34 -2.68 12.66 -0.73
N TYR A 35 -1.42 12.95 -0.44
CA TYR A 35 -0.34 13.09 -1.42
C TYR A 35 0.70 12.00 -1.16
N LEU A 36 1.00 11.20 -2.18
CA LEU A 36 2.06 10.18 -2.15
C LEU A 36 3.30 10.73 -2.83
N TYR A 37 4.47 10.55 -2.21
CA TYR A 37 5.76 10.99 -2.76
C TYR A 37 6.77 9.84 -2.86
N ASP A 38 7.62 9.91 -3.87
CA ASP A 38 8.75 9.00 -4.07
C ASP A 38 10.00 9.47 -3.30
N GLU A 39 11.05 8.66 -3.28
CA GLU A 39 12.31 8.93 -2.56
C GLU A 39 13.06 10.18 -3.02
N ARG A 40 12.70 10.73 -4.19
CA ARG A 40 13.26 11.98 -4.72
C ARG A 40 12.38 13.19 -4.40
N GLY A 41 11.29 12.99 -3.68
CA GLY A 41 10.28 14.01 -3.37
C GLY A 41 9.32 14.28 -4.53
N ASN A 42 9.33 13.48 -5.61
CA ASN A 42 8.35 13.67 -6.68
C ASN A 42 7.01 13.09 -6.25
N LYS A 43 5.94 13.77 -6.68
CA LYS A 43 4.58 13.31 -6.43
C LYS A 43 4.26 12.08 -7.27
N ILE A 44 3.84 11.00 -6.62
CA ILE A 44 3.35 9.77 -7.27
C ILE A 44 1.87 9.89 -7.58
N LYS A 45 1.06 10.33 -6.59
CA LYS A 45 -0.40 10.38 -6.71
C LYS A 45 -1.02 11.40 -5.75
N ILE A 46 -2.20 11.90 -6.12
CA ILE A 46 -3.12 12.65 -5.25
C ILE A 46 -4.41 11.86 -5.16
N LEU A 47 -4.92 11.66 -3.95
CA LEU A 47 -6.14 10.91 -3.67
C LEU A 47 -7.11 11.76 -2.83
N SER A 48 -8.41 11.67 -3.11
CA SER A 48 -9.42 12.34 -2.30
C SER A 48 -9.60 11.61 -0.97
N LYS A 49 -9.54 12.36 0.14
CA LYS A 49 -9.77 11.84 1.48
C LYS A 49 -11.22 11.40 1.69
N SER A 50 -12.17 11.98 0.94
CA SER A 50 -13.56 11.50 0.94
C SER A 50 -13.66 10.05 0.47
N ASP A 51 -12.76 9.62 -0.41
CA ASP A 51 -12.86 8.32 -1.08
C ASP A 51 -12.08 7.27 -0.30
N ILE A 52 -10.87 7.63 0.13
CA ILE A 52 -9.96 6.69 0.79
C ILE A 52 -10.06 6.72 2.32
N GLY A 53 -10.58 7.77 2.93
CA GLY A 53 -10.56 7.95 4.38
C GLY A 53 -9.20 8.41 4.93
N GLN A 54 -8.91 8.09 6.19
CA GLN A 54 -7.69 8.52 6.87
C GLN A 54 -6.60 7.47 6.71
N VAL A 55 -5.40 7.87 6.25
CA VAL A 55 -4.22 6.99 6.28
C VAL A 55 -3.83 6.70 7.73
N VAL A 56 -3.74 5.42 8.09
CA VAL A 56 -3.42 4.96 9.45
C VAL A 56 -2.03 4.33 9.56
N GLY A 57 -1.38 4.07 8.43
CA GLY A 57 0.01 3.62 8.38
C GLY A 57 0.44 3.32 6.95
N TRP A 58 1.74 3.34 6.70
CA TRP A 58 2.32 3.10 5.38
C TRP A 58 3.75 2.56 5.49
N SER A 59 4.21 1.93 4.40
CA SER A 59 5.61 1.55 4.17
C SER A 59 5.99 1.93 2.73
N ALA A 60 7.21 1.59 2.31
CA ALA A 60 7.66 1.77 0.93
C ALA A 60 6.83 1.02 -0.12
N TYR A 61 6.03 0.02 0.28
CA TYR A 61 5.38 -0.92 -0.64
C TYR A 61 3.85 -0.78 -0.69
N PHE A 62 3.23 -0.23 0.35
CA PHE A 62 1.78 -0.07 0.43
C PHE A 62 1.40 0.89 1.55
N PHE A 63 0.14 1.34 1.55
CA PHE A 63 -0.44 2.05 2.68
C PHE A 63 -1.83 1.54 3.01
N ILE A 64 -2.25 1.80 4.25
CA ILE A 64 -3.55 1.41 4.76
C ILE A 64 -4.28 2.67 5.21
N SER A 65 -5.54 2.78 4.81
CA SER A 65 -6.45 3.80 5.31
C SER A 65 -7.66 3.19 6.01
N LYS A 66 -8.31 3.99 6.85
CA LYS A 66 -9.53 3.64 7.56
C LYS A 66 -10.65 4.59 7.16
N LYS A 67 -11.83 4.02 6.85
CA LYS A 67 -13.08 4.77 6.63
C LYS A 67 -14.23 4.00 7.26
N GLY A 68 -14.77 4.54 8.36
CA GLY A 68 -15.78 3.86 9.17
C GLY A 68 -15.28 2.50 9.67
N SER A 69 -16.06 1.44 9.42
CA SER A 69 -15.80 0.06 9.86
C SER A 69 -14.85 -0.72 8.94
N TRP A 70 -14.15 -0.05 8.02
CA TRP A 70 -13.32 -0.70 7.00
C TRP A 70 -11.89 -0.16 6.97
N TYR A 71 -10.94 -1.08 6.78
CA TYR A 71 -9.60 -0.76 6.30
C TYR A 71 -9.52 -1.01 4.79
N TYR A 72 -8.88 -0.08 4.09
CA TYR A 72 -8.58 -0.17 2.66
C TYR A 72 -7.07 -0.18 2.45
N PHE A 73 -6.61 -1.10 1.61
CA PHE A 73 -5.19 -1.28 1.32
C PHE A 73 -4.92 -0.83 -0.10
N PHE A 74 -3.85 -0.07 -0.27
CA PHE A 74 -3.49 0.55 -1.52
C PHE A 74 -2.04 0.28 -1.86
N ASP A 75 -1.77 0.04 -3.14
CA ASP A 75 -0.41 -0.10 -3.64
C ASP A 75 0.30 1.27 -3.71
N VAL A 76 1.57 1.23 -4.12
CA VAL A 76 2.43 2.42 -4.29
C VAL A 76 1.88 3.45 -5.28
N MET A 77 0.99 3.05 -6.18
CA MET A 77 0.34 3.94 -7.16
C MET A 77 -1.00 4.50 -6.67
N GLY A 78 -1.40 4.17 -5.43
CA GLY A 78 -2.67 4.59 -4.85
C GLY A 78 -3.87 3.82 -5.36
N LYS A 79 -3.68 2.62 -5.93
CA LYS A 79 -4.77 1.74 -6.33
C LYS A 79 -5.16 0.82 -5.17
N LYS A 80 -6.44 0.87 -4.79
CA LYS A 80 -7.00 -0.03 -3.78
C LYS A 80 -6.98 -1.47 -4.30
N TYR A 81 -6.46 -2.40 -3.51
CA TYR A 81 -6.44 -3.83 -3.86
C TYR A 81 -7.08 -4.75 -2.80
N LYS A 82 -7.33 -4.25 -1.58
CA LYS A 82 -7.97 -5.04 -0.52
C LYS A 82 -8.84 -4.17 0.38
N THR A 83 -9.91 -4.78 0.89
CA THR A 83 -10.75 -4.25 1.96
C THR A 83 -10.81 -5.29 3.08
N MET A 84 -10.73 -4.86 4.34
CA MET A 84 -10.89 -5.71 5.52
C MET A 84 -11.78 -5.03 6.56
N SER A 85 -12.54 -5.82 7.33
CA SER A 85 -13.30 -5.33 8.48
C SER A 85 -12.36 -4.79 9.55
N ALA A 86 -12.62 -3.58 10.04
CA ALA A 86 -11.84 -2.98 11.12
C ALA A 86 -12.02 -3.74 12.45
N ASN A 87 -13.18 -4.39 12.65
CA ASN A 87 -13.45 -5.19 13.85
C ASN A 87 -12.61 -6.48 13.87
N ASP A 88 -12.38 -7.10 12.70
CA ASP A 88 -11.60 -8.34 12.61
C ASP A 88 -10.10 -8.05 12.76
N VAL A 89 -9.64 -6.95 12.16
CA VAL A 89 -8.23 -6.54 12.19
C VAL A 89 -7.85 -5.92 13.54
N GLY A 90 -8.74 -5.15 14.16
CA GLY A 90 -8.42 -4.30 15.31
C GLY A 90 -7.68 -3.01 14.92
N SER A 91 -7.03 -2.37 15.88
CA SER A 91 -6.28 -1.13 15.64
C SER A 91 -4.93 -1.42 14.98
N ILE A 92 -4.67 -0.83 13.81
CA ILE A 92 -3.35 -0.89 13.18
C ILE A 92 -2.38 -0.06 14.02
N ILE A 93 -1.24 -0.65 14.40
CA ILE A 93 -0.24 -0.02 15.26
C ILE A 93 1.10 0.21 14.57
N ALA A 94 1.40 -0.53 13.49
CA ALA A 94 2.60 -0.34 12.68
C ALA A 94 2.41 -0.91 11.28
N VAL A 95 3.04 -0.28 10.29
CA VAL A 95 3.15 -0.77 8.92
C VAL A 95 4.63 -0.69 8.54
N ALA A 96 5.23 -1.79 8.11
CA ALA A 96 6.66 -1.86 7.84
C ALA A 96 6.98 -2.98 6.83
N GLY A 97 7.84 -2.68 5.86
CA GLY A 97 8.13 -3.59 4.76
C GLY A 97 6.85 -4.07 4.08
N GLU A 98 6.74 -5.37 3.85
CA GLU A 98 5.54 -6.01 3.27
C GLU A 98 4.53 -6.50 4.32
N THR A 99 4.59 -5.95 5.54
CA THR A 99 3.75 -6.39 6.66
C THR A 99 3.10 -5.24 7.40
N PHE A 100 2.06 -5.55 8.18
CA PHE A 100 1.54 -4.64 9.19
C PHE A 100 1.22 -5.40 10.48
N THR A 101 1.16 -4.66 11.58
CA THR A 101 0.81 -5.18 12.89
C THR A 101 -0.45 -4.48 13.39
N SER A 102 -1.36 -5.25 13.98
CA SER A 102 -2.56 -4.72 14.63
C SER A 102 -2.75 -5.28 16.04
N ARG A 103 -3.49 -4.55 16.88
CA ARG A 103 -3.96 -4.98 18.20
C ARG A 103 -5.47 -5.17 18.18
N ASN A 104 -5.94 -6.33 18.61
CA ASN A 104 -7.36 -6.60 18.84
C ASN A 104 -7.51 -7.25 20.23
N GLY A 105 -8.01 -6.48 21.19
CA GLY A 105 -8.02 -6.86 22.61
C GLY A 105 -6.62 -7.13 23.16
N ASN A 106 -6.46 -8.30 23.77
CA ASN A 106 -5.20 -8.77 24.38
C ASN A 106 -4.25 -9.44 23.38
N TRP A 107 -4.51 -9.32 22.08
CA TRP A 107 -3.72 -9.99 21.05
C TRP A 107 -3.13 -8.99 20.05
N ILE A 108 -1.88 -9.25 19.67
CA ILE A 108 -1.16 -8.58 18.61
C ILE A 108 -1.02 -9.54 17.44
N TYR A 109 -1.36 -9.08 16.24
CA TYR A 109 -1.32 -9.85 15.02
C TYR A 109 -0.34 -9.22 14.04
N THR A 110 0.52 -10.04 13.44
CA THR A 110 1.32 -9.66 12.28
C THR A 110 0.66 -10.23 11.03
N TRP A 111 0.51 -9.40 10.01
CA TRP A 111 -0.14 -9.71 8.76
C TRP A 111 0.79 -9.38 7.60
N ASP A 112 0.65 -10.06 6.48
CA ASP A 112 1.23 -9.61 5.22
C ASP A 112 0.43 -8.43 4.63
N LYS A 113 0.99 -7.78 3.60
CA LYS A 113 0.35 -6.69 2.87
C LYS A 113 -0.98 -7.06 2.20
N ASN A 114 -1.27 -8.35 2.03
CA ASN A 114 -2.51 -8.86 1.41
C ASN A 114 -3.60 -9.16 2.45
N GLY A 115 -3.30 -8.97 3.73
CA GLY A 115 -4.23 -9.23 4.84
C GLY A 115 -4.24 -10.68 5.31
N LYS A 116 -3.24 -11.49 4.94
CA LYS A 116 -3.07 -12.84 5.49
C LYS A 116 -2.38 -12.74 6.84
N LYS A 117 -2.97 -13.35 7.87
CA LYS A 117 -2.38 -13.45 9.20
C LYS A 117 -1.14 -14.34 9.15
N LEU A 118 -0.01 -13.84 9.65
CA LEU A 118 1.27 -14.56 9.68
C LEU A 118 1.57 -15.10 11.08
N LYS A 119 1.41 -14.26 12.10
CA LYS A 119 1.69 -14.60 13.51
C LYS A 119 0.75 -13.87 14.46
N THR A 120 0.62 -14.43 15.66
CA THR A 120 -0.12 -13.86 16.80
C THR A 120 0.73 -13.94 18.05
N ARG A 121 0.66 -12.94 18.93
CA ARG A 121 1.26 -12.96 20.27
C ARG A 121 0.37 -12.22 21.27
N SER A 122 0.49 -12.52 22.56
CA SER A 122 -0.16 -11.72 23.60
C SER A 122 0.34 -10.28 23.54
N ALA A 123 -0.57 -9.34 23.77
CA ALA A 123 -0.18 -7.97 24.05
C ALA A 123 0.44 -7.90 25.45
N LEU A 124 1.47 -7.07 25.57
CA LEU A 124 2.00 -6.61 26.86
C LEU A 124 1.09 -5.51 27.43
#